data_AF-A0A439RF88-F1
#
_entry.id   AF-A0A439RF88-F1
#
_cell.length_a   1.000
_cell.length_b   1.000
_cell.length_c   1.000
_cell.angle_alpha   90.00
_cell.angle_beta   90.00
_cell.angle_gamma   90.00
#
_symmetry.space_group_name_H-M   'P 1'
#
loop_
_entity.id
_entity.type
_entity.pdbx_description
1 polymer ?
#
loop_
_entity_poly.entity_id
_entity_poly.type
_entity_poly.pdbx_seq_one_letter_code
_entity_poly.pdbx_strand_id
1 'polypeptide(L)'
;MGALAGREAKDLILQHRVLAAVRVGLIEEGNDPYGEHDFGTVEVDGETFFWKIDYYDLQLEGLSEDPTDPSVTCRVMAILYSYDY
;
A
#
# COMPACT_ATOMS: atom_id res chain seq x y z
N MET A 1 -13.44 -27.37 4.29
CA MET A 1 -12.96 -26.54 5.43
C MET A 1 -11.44 -26.33 5.45
N GLY A 2 -10.61 -27.02 4.65
CA GLY A 2 -9.13 -26.83 4.68
C GLY A 2 -8.51 -25.90 3.62
N ALA A 3 -9.27 -25.44 2.62
CA ALA A 3 -8.73 -24.65 1.50
C ALA A 3 -8.68 -23.14 1.77
N LEU A 4 -9.53 -22.62 2.66
CA LEU A 4 -9.62 -21.18 2.96
C LEU A 4 -8.46 -20.71 3.84
N ALA A 5 -8.11 -21.46 4.89
CA ALA A 5 -6.99 -21.15 5.77
C ALA A 5 -5.61 -21.17 5.06
N GLY A 6 -5.45 -22.04 4.05
CA GLY A 6 -4.23 -22.11 3.24
C GLY A 6 -4.09 -20.99 2.22
N ARG A 7 -5.19 -20.31 1.87
CA ARG A 7 -5.20 -19.11 1.04
C ARG A 7 -4.84 -17.88 1.89
N GLU A 8 -5.51 -17.72 3.03
CA GLU A 8 -5.23 -16.63 3.99
C GLU A 8 -3.76 -16.60 4.45
N ALA A 9 -3.15 -17.74 4.78
CA ALA A 9 -1.74 -17.78 5.18
C ALA A 9 -0.78 -17.39 4.03
N LYS A 10 -1.11 -17.76 2.79
CA LYS A 10 -0.33 -17.36 1.61
C LYS A 10 -0.51 -15.88 1.31
N ASP A 11 -1.73 -15.37 1.45
CA ASP A 11 -2.07 -13.97 1.24
C ASP A 11 -1.36 -13.07 2.27
N LEU A 12 -1.25 -13.51 3.53
CA LEU A 12 -0.47 -12.81 4.57
C LEU A 12 1.03 -12.80 4.29
N ILE A 13 1.60 -13.93 3.82
CA ILE A 13 3.02 -14.00 3.45
C ILE A 13 3.29 -13.09 2.26
N LEU A 14 2.41 -13.09 1.26
CA LEU A 14 2.50 -12.21 0.10
C LEU A 14 2.42 -10.74 0.52
N GLN A 15 1.42 -10.37 1.32
CA GLN A 15 1.26 -8.99 1.82
C GLN A 15 2.51 -8.53 2.58
N HIS A 16 3.08 -9.37 3.44
CA HIS A 16 4.32 -9.04 4.15
C HIS A 16 5.49 -8.79 3.20
N ARG A 17 5.62 -9.59 2.13
CA ARG A 17 6.68 -9.44 1.13
C ARG A 17 6.49 -8.19 0.29
N VAL A 18 5.26 -7.86 -0.09
CA VAL A 18 4.93 -6.61 -0.78
C VAL A 18 5.25 -5.41 0.12
N LEU A 19 4.82 -5.41 1.38
CA LEU A 19 5.16 -4.36 2.34
C LEU A 19 6.68 -4.20 2.52
N ALA A 20 7.41 -5.32 2.61
CA ALA A 20 8.86 -5.29 2.72
C ALA A 20 9.51 -4.69 1.46
N ALA A 21 9.00 -5.01 0.27
CA ALA A 21 9.49 -4.49 -0.99
C ALA A 21 9.19 -2.99 -1.14
N VAL A 22 7.99 -2.53 -0.78
CA VAL A 22 7.64 -1.09 -0.74
C VAL A 22 8.58 -0.33 0.20
N ARG A 23 8.89 -0.89 1.38
CA ARG A 23 9.77 -0.24 2.38
C ARG A 23 11.19 0.04 1.89
N VAL A 24 11.72 -0.78 0.98
CA VAL A 24 13.09 -0.64 0.45
C VAL A 24 13.13 -0.16 -0.99
N GLY A 25 11.98 -0.05 -1.64
CA GLY A 25 11.84 0.36 -3.03
C GLY A 25 12.29 1.82 -3.21
N LEU A 26 12.85 2.10 -4.39
CA LEU A 26 13.16 3.45 -4.80
C LEU A 26 11.90 4.15 -5.28
N ILE A 27 11.74 5.42 -4.91
CA ILE A 27 10.70 6.29 -5.46
C ILE A 27 11.38 7.12 -6.56
N GLU A 28 10.98 6.88 -7.80
CA GLU A 28 11.56 7.43 -9.03
C GLU A 28 10.46 8.10 -9.85
N GLU A 29 10.79 9.06 -10.72
CA GLU A 29 9.79 9.84 -11.48
C GLU A 29 8.80 8.95 -12.29
N GLY A 30 9.20 7.74 -12.67
CA GLY A 30 8.34 6.79 -13.40
C GLY A 30 7.28 6.09 -12.55
N ASN A 31 7.47 5.96 -11.23
CA ASN A 31 6.51 5.34 -10.32
C ASN A 31 5.83 6.36 -9.37
N ASP A 32 6.29 7.61 -9.36
CA ASP A 32 5.70 8.72 -8.61
C ASP A 32 5.56 9.97 -9.50
N PRO A 33 4.57 9.99 -10.40
CA PRO A 33 4.43 11.06 -11.40
C PRO A 33 4.08 12.42 -10.81
N TYR A 34 3.61 12.48 -9.56
CA TYR A 34 3.22 13.71 -8.88
C TYR A 34 4.22 14.15 -7.79
N GLY A 35 5.21 13.32 -7.46
CA GLY A 35 6.24 13.63 -6.46
C GLY A 35 5.72 13.64 -5.02
N GLU A 36 4.52 13.09 -4.80
CA GLU A 36 3.84 13.08 -3.50
C GLU A 36 4.31 11.91 -2.63
N HIS A 37 5.07 10.96 -3.23
CA HIS A 37 5.61 9.78 -2.57
C HIS A 37 4.54 8.93 -1.86
N ASP A 38 3.29 9.03 -2.30
CA ASP A 38 2.12 8.40 -1.71
C ASP A 38 1.52 7.32 -2.62
N PHE A 39 2.09 7.12 -3.81
CA PHE A 39 1.67 6.09 -4.76
C PHE A 39 2.88 5.49 -5.47
N GLY A 40 2.81 4.21 -5.81
CA GLY A 40 3.80 3.60 -6.67
C GLY A 40 3.53 2.13 -7.01
N THR A 41 4.53 1.53 -7.65
CA THR A 41 4.53 0.12 -8.07
C THR A 41 5.66 -0.65 -7.42
N VAL A 42 5.45 -1.94 -7.24
CA VAL A 42 6.50 -2.89 -6.84
C VAL A 42 6.26 -4.25 -7.49
N GLU A 43 7.33 -4.95 -7.81
CA GLU A 43 7.28 -6.31 -8.34
C GLU A 43 7.67 -7.33 -7.26
N VAL A 44 6.83 -8.35 -7.04
CA VAL A 44 7.08 -9.45 -6.12
C VAL A 44 6.67 -10.74 -6.80
N ASP A 45 7.56 -11.73 -6.87
CA ASP A 45 7.31 -13.04 -7.53
C ASP A 45 6.92 -12.94 -9.02
N GLY A 46 7.39 -11.91 -9.73
CA GLY A 46 7.04 -11.67 -11.14
C GLY A 46 5.64 -11.06 -11.33
N GLU A 47 4.99 -10.69 -10.23
CA GLU A 47 3.68 -10.07 -10.19
C GLU A 47 3.82 -8.59 -9.79
N THR A 48 3.03 -7.72 -10.43
CA THR A 48 3.05 -6.28 -10.15
C THR A 48 1.95 -5.92 -9.14
N PHE A 49 2.32 -5.10 -8.16
CA PHE A 49 1.41 -4.57 -7.16
C PHE A 49 1.50 -3.04 -7.15
N PHE A 50 0.35 -2.39 -7.04
CA PHE A 50 0.27 -0.98 -6.73
C PHE A 50 0.17 -0.80 -5.22
N TRP A 51 0.74 0.29 -4.73
CA TRP A 51 0.53 0.73 -3.36
C TRP A 51 0.13 2.20 -3.36
N LYS A 52 -0.70 2.58 -2.39
CA LYS A 52 -1.11 3.96 -2.16
C LYS A 52 -1.20 4.25 -0.67
N ILE A 53 -0.82 5.45 -0.25
CA ILE A 53 -1.02 6.00 1.08
C ILE A 53 -2.15 7.03 1.02
N ASP A 54 -3.24 6.76 1.73
CA ASP A 54 -4.33 7.71 1.92
C ASP A 54 -4.24 8.35 3.31
N TYR A 55 -4.66 9.61 3.40
CA TYR A 55 -4.57 10.44 4.60
C TYR A 55 -5.97 10.68 5.18
N TYR A 56 -6.30 9.94 6.24
CA TYR A 56 -7.58 10.04 6.93
C TYR A 56 -7.46 10.86 8.21
N ASP A 57 -8.60 11.35 8.72
CA ASP A 57 -8.70 11.79 10.10
C ASP A 57 -8.39 10.64 11.09
N LEU A 58 -8.19 10.98 12.37
CA LEU A 58 -7.87 9.97 13.39
C LEU A 58 -8.99 8.94 13.63
N GLN A 59 -10.23 9.22 13.20
CA GLN A 59 -11.39 8.34 13.36
C GLN A 59 -11.61 7.44 12.14
N LEU A 60 -10.87 7.65 11.04
CA LEU A 60 -11.05 7.00 9.75
C LEU A 60 -12.44 7.23 9.13
N GLU A 61 -13.06 8.37 9.41
CA GLU A 61 -14.41 8.71 8.91
C GLU A 61 -14.37 9.60 7.65
N GLY A 62 -13.29 10.36 7.48
CA GLY A 62 -13.04 11.20 6.31
C GLY A 62 -11.55 11.49 6.10
N LEU A 63 -11.26 12.35 5.12
CA LEU A 63 -9.90 12.79 4.84
C LEU A 63 -9.39 13.70 5.97
N SER A 64 -8.08 13.63 6.24
CA SER A 64 -7.44 14.52 7.22
C SER A 64 -7.60 16.00 6.83
N GLU A 65 -7.82 16.86 7.81
CA GLU A 65 -7.85 18.32 7.61
C GLU A 65 -6.46 18.87 7.24
N ASP A 66 -5.40 18.25 7.75
CA ASP A 66 -4.01 18.57 7.41
C ASP A 66 -3.17 17.28 7.27
N PRO A 67 -3.03 16.72 6.05
CA PRO A 67 -2.23 15.52 5.78
C PRO A 67 -0.75 15.61 6.20
N THR A 68 -0.23 16.82 6.40
CA THR A 68 1.16 17.07 6.80
C THR A 68 1.35 16.97 8.31
N ASP A 69 0.29 17.18 9.10
CA ASP A 69 0.33 17.09 10.56
C ASP A 69 -0.01 15.67 11.05
N PRO A 70 0.98 14.89 11.57
CA PRO A 70 0.72 13.56 12.10
C PRO A 70 -0.11 13.56 13.40
N SER A 71 -0.31 14.72 14.04
CA SER A 71 -1.13 14.82 15.25
C SER A 71 -2.64 14.73 14.95
N VAL A 72 -3.05 14.98 13.71
CA VAL A 72 -4.45 14.92 13.24
C VAL A 72 -4.66 13.94 12.08
N THR A 73 -3.59 13.30 11.59
CA THR A 73 -3.64 12.41 10.41
C THR A 73 -3.33 10.95 10.75
N CYS A 74 -4.20 10.05 10.30
CA CYS A 74 -3.91 8.63 10.19
C CYS A 74 -3.55 8.28 8.72
N ARG A 75 -2.36 7.69 8.52
CA ARG A 75 -1.90 7.26 7.18
C ARG A 75 -2.21 5.78 6.98
N VAL A 76 -2.97 5.46 5.94
CA VAL A 76 -3.38 4.09 5.61
C VAL A 76 -2.76 3.70 4.28
N MET A 77 -2.01 2.60 4.27
CA MET A 77 -1.44 2.06 3.04
C MET A 77 -2.31 0.94 2.49
N ALA A 78 -2.84 1.12 1.28
CA ALA A 78 -3.49 0.08 0.51
C ALA A 78 -2.47 -0.64 -0.40
N ILE A 79 -2.60 -1.95 -0.52
CA ILE A 79 -1.90 -2.77 -1.52
C ILE A 79 -2.95 -3.30 -2.47
N LEU A 80 -2.77 -3.03 -3.77
CA LEU A 80 -3.67 -3.45 -4.83
C LEU A 80 -2.92 -4.33 -5.82
N TYR A 81 -3.57 -5.38 -6.31
CA TYR A 81 -2.99 -6.24 -7.33
C TYR A 81 -3.21 -5.63 -8.71
N SER A 82 -2.16 -5.54 -9.55
CA SER A 82 -2.27 -4.77 -10.80
C SER A 82 -3.20 -5.42 -11.82
N TYR A 83 -3.42 -6.73 -11.76
CA TYR A 83 -4.33 -7.45 -12.66
C TYR A 83 -5.80 -7.02 -12.49
N ASP A 84 -6.14 -6.44 -11.34
CA ASP A 84 -7.50 -5.98 -11.06
C ASP A 84 -7.81 -4.62 -11.74
N TYR A 85 -6.88 -4.07 -12.53
CA TYR A 85 -6.97 -2.81 -13.29
C TYR A 85 -6.51 -2.99 -14.74
#